data_AF-A0A0A1XB72-F1
#
_entry.id   AF-A0A0A1XB72-F1
#
_cell.length_a   1.000
_cell.length_b   1.000
_cell.length_c   1.000
_cell.angle_alpha   90.00
_cell.angle_beta   90.00
_cell.angle_gamma   90.00
#
_symmetry.space_group_name_H-M   'P 1'
#
loop_
_entity.id
_entity.type
_entity.pdbx_description
1 polymer ?
#
loop_
_entity_poly.entity_id
_entity_poly.type
_entity_poly.pdbx_seq_one_letter_code
_entity_poly.pdbx_strand_id
1 'polypeptide(L)'
;ACFLARVCEDRAPQHCQLRKVASILQEGPTCGLTALSMLLNGAPNPTELLQLAKQRGYTNNGEMFSAQNLFKLICDALNSANSSATEVNRREKSTLNGMSVTETGANECETEMPAVECVLHQGRLDCAKVRSALQAGACIFVPYDPDYNHSPCLKYGHKAHWALIIGYLINESNEYFVIARHGKAKNLAVWSMTSLSDSNANLIEFEQPKGYPDCDFLLPPGGIGGDLGLRERAIIVNMLPLEDLFFYARNERNAKH
;
A
#
# COMPACT_ATOMS: atom_id res chain seq x y z
N ALA A 1 1.28 15.03 13.88
CA ALA A 1 2.65 14.84 13.36
C ALA A 1 3.00 13.35 13.42
N CYS A 2 3.73 12.82 12.43
CA CYS A 2 4.32 11.48 12.55
C CYS A 2 5.51 11.52 13.49
N PHE A 3 5.72 10.44 14.25
CA PHE A 3 6.97 10.24 14.97
C PHE A 3 8.17 10.33 14.03
N LEU A 4 9.19 11.09 14.42
CA LEU A 4 10.46 11.13 13.70
C LEU A 4 11.26 9.90 14.09
N ALA A 5 11.26 8.88 13.23
CA ALA A 5 12.05 7.69 13.44
C ALA A 5 13.54 8.03 13.36
N ARG A 6 14.23 7.81 14.47
CA ARG A 6 15.69 7.96 14.61
C ARG A 6 16.38 6.68 14.16
N VAL A 7 16.33 6.39 12.86
CA VAL A 7 16.85 5.15 12.25
C VAL A 7 17.99 5.48 11.29
N CYS A 8 19.12 4.77 11.42
CA CYS A 8 20.33 4.99 10.61
C CYS A 8 20.90 6.43 10.75
N GLU A 9 20.98 6.96 11.98
CA GLU A 9 21.49 8.32 12.23
C GLU A 9 23.00 8.44 12.02
N ASP A 10 23.74 7.47 12.53
CA ASP A 10 25.21 7.51 12.51
C ASP A 10 25.79 6.82 11.27
N ARG A 11 25.04 5.91 10.66
CA ARG A 11 25.51 5.10 9.53
C ARG A 11 24.38 4.71 8.59
N ALA A 12 24.65 4.78 7.30
CA ALA A 12 23.70 4.42 6.24
C ALA A 12 23.22 2.97 6.38
N PRO A 13 21.96 2.66 5.99
CA PRO A 13 21.42 1.31 6.07
C PRO A 13 22.27 0.30 5.28
N GLN A 14 22.11 -1.00 5.54
CA GLN A 14 22.70 -2.02 4.68
C GLN A 14 21.95 -2.10 3.34
N HIS A 15 20.63 -2.05 3.42
CA HIS A 15 19.72 -2.05 2.27
C HIS A 15 18.62 -1.03 2.50
N CYS A 16 18.21 -0.33 1.45
CA CYS A 16 17.03 0.53 1.46
C CYS A 16 16.38 0.49 0.09
N GLN A 17 15.07 0.35 0.07
CA GLN A 17 14.28 0.40 -1.15
C GLN A 17 13.03 1.22 -0.87
N LEU A 18 12.69 2.13 -1.78
CA LEU A 18 11.58 3.04 -1.60
C LEU A 18 10.94 3.36 -2.94
N ARG A 19 9.64 3.13 -3.06
CA ARG A 19 8.84 3.61 -4.18
C ARG A 19 8.48 5.08 -3.99
N LYS A 20 8.61 5.86 -5.05
CA LYS A 20 8.15 7.24 -5.08
C LYS A 20 6.62 7.26 -5.07
N VAL A 21 6.05 7.66 -3.93
CA VAL A 21 4.60 7.83 -3.77
C VAL A 21 4.32 9.18 -3.11
N ALA A 22 3.49 9.99 -3.77
CA ALA A 22 3.06 11.29 -3.28
C ALA A 22 2.13 11.13 -2.06
N SER A 23 2.21 12.06 -1.10
CA SER A 23 1.29 12.06 0.04
C SER A 23 -0.04 12.73 -0.32
N ILE A 24 -1.12 12.13 0.13
CA ILE A 24 -2.48 12.66 0.06
C ILE A 24 -3.05 12.69 1.48
N LEU A 25 -3.59 13.82 1.92
CA LEU A 25 -4.25 13.87 3.22
C LEU A 25 -5.67 13.31 3.10
N GLN A 26 -6.06 12.49 4.05
CA GLN A 26 -7.42 11.95 4.09
C GLN A 26 -8.40 13.00 4.60
N GLU A 27 -9.65 12.85 4.18
CA GLU A 27 -10.80 13.54 4.76
C GLU A 27 -11.75 12.50 5.34
N GLY A 28 -12.18 12.68 6.58
CA GLY A 28 -13.01 11.68 7.24
C GLY A 28 -12.30 10.35 7.50
N PRO A 29 -13.04 9.25 7.69
CA PRO A 29 -12.49 7.91 7.95
C PRO A 29 -11.97 7.18 6.69
N THR A 30 -11.53 7.91 5.65
CA THR A 30 -11.21 7.38 4.30
C THR A 30 -9.81 6.77 4.12
N CYS A 31 -9.11 6.46 5.21
CA CYS A 31 -7.67 6.13 5.16
C CYS A 31 -7.26 5.02 4.16
N GLY A 32 -8.04 3.95 4.02
CA GLY A 32 -7.77 2.88 3.05
C GLY A 32 -7.96 3.33 1.60
N LEU A 33 -8.96 4.18 1.35
CA LEU A 33 -9.23 4.78 0.04
C LEU A 33 -8.18 5.82 -0.33
N THR A 34 -7.75 6.63 0.65
CA THR A 34 -6.64 7.56 0.48
C THR A 34 -5.35 6.83 0.15
N ALA A 35 -5.04 5.74 0.84
CA ALA A 35 -3.88 4.90 0.54
C ALA A 35 -3.95 4.30 -0.88
N LEU A 36 -5.13 3.90 -1.34
CA LEU A 36 -5.32 3.39 -2.70
C LEU A 36 -5.10 4.51 -3.74
N SER A 37 -5.67 5.68 -3.49
CA SER A 37 -5.43 6.85 -4.34
C SER A 37 -3.95 7.23 -4.40
N MET A 38 -3.21 7.16 -3.28
CA MET A 38 -1.76 7.37 -3.28
C MET A 38 -1.04 6.39 -4.20
N LEU A 39 -1.38 5.10 -4.14
CA LEU A 39 -0.79 4.08 -5.02
C LEU A 39 -1.08 4.37 -6.51
N LEU A 40 -2.26 4.91 -6.80
CA LEU A 40 -2.73 5.26 -8.15
C LEU A 40 -2.43 6.72 -8.53
N ASN A 41 -1.44 7.35 -7.89
CA ASN A 41 -1.00 8.72 -8.21
C ASN A 41 -2.11 9.78 -8.17
N GLY A 42 -3.11 9.58 -7.31
CA GLY A 42 -4.22 10.52 -7.10
C GLY A 42 -5.40 10.34 -8.05
N ALA A 43 -5.34 9.39 -8.99
CA ALA A 43 -6.39 9.14 -9.98
C ALA A 43 -6.76 7.64 -10.04
N PRO A 44 -7.94 7.22 -9.54
CA PRO A 44 -9.01 8.03 -8.96
C PRO A 44 -8.63 8.66 -7.61
N ASN A 45 -9.27 9.80 -7.31
CA ASN A 45 -9.08 10.51 -6.05
C ASN A 45 -9.88 9.83 -4.90
N PRO A 46 -9.62 10.15 -3.61
CA PRO A 46 -10.28 9.49 -2.49
C PRO A 46 -11.81 9.63 -2.48
N THR A 47 -12.35 10.72 -3.03
CA THR A 47 -13.80 10.96 -3.11
C THR A 47 -14.47 10.05 -4.13
N GLU A 48 -13.84 9.87 -5.29
CA GLU A 48 -14.31 8.93 -6.33
C GLU A 48 -14.29 7.49 -5.81
N LEU A 49 -13.21 7.11 -5.12
CA LEU A 49 -13.09 5.80 -4.48
C LEU A 49 -14.14 5.59 -3.38
N LEU A 50 -14.48 6.64 -2.62
CA LEU A 50 -15.53 6.60 -1.61
C LEU A 50 -16.90 6.36 -2.25
N GLN A 51 -17.21 7.04 -3.35
CA GLN A 51 -18.45 6.83 -4.08
C GLN A 51 -18.55 5.39 -4.59
N LEU A 52 -17.48 4.86 -5.16
CA LEU A 52 -17.42 3.47 -5.61
C LEU A 52 -17.59 2.48 -4.45
N ALA A 53 -16.90 2.69 -3.33
CA ALA A 53 -17.00 1.82 -2.15
C ALA A 53 -18.43 1.82 -1.55
N LYS A 54 -19.11 2.97 -1.55
CA LYS A 54 -20.52 3.09 -1.14
C LYS A 54 -21.45 2.33 -2.08
N GLN A 55 -21.27 2.46 -3.40
CA GLN A 55 -22.06 1.73 -4.39
C GLN A 55 -21.92 0.21 -4.25
N ARG A 56 -20.76 -0.27 -3.80
CA ARG A 56 -20.50 -1.69 -3.52
C ARG A 56 -20.98 -2.14 -2.13
N GLY A 57 -21.51 -1.24 -1.30
CA GLY A 57 -21.94 -1.53 0.06
C GLY A 57 -20.78 -1.88 1.00
N TYR A 58 -19.57 -1.39 0.73
CA TYR A 58 -18.37 -1.68 1.53
C TYR A 58 -18.18 -0.73 2.70
N THR A 59 -18.79 0.45 2.63
CA THR A 59 -18.60 1.53 3.60
C THR A 59 -19.79 2.48 3.62
N ASN A 60 -20.07 3.07 4.78
CA ASN A 60 -21.03 4.17 4.90
C ASN A 60 -20.34 5.55 4.90
N ASN A 61 -19.15 5.65 5.49
CA ASN A 61 -18.47 6.92 5.73
C ASN A 61 -17.04 6.99 5.16
N GLY A 62 -16.52 5.86 4.66
CA GLY A 62 -15.16 5.72 4.10
C GLY A 62 -14.27 4.74 4.86
N GLU A 63 -14.73 4.24 6.01
CA GLU A 63 -14.11 3.14 6.72
C GLU A 63 -13.97 1.90 5.82
N MET A 64 -12.87 1.17 5.97
CA MET A 64 -12.66 -0.11 5.29
C MET A 64 -12.32 -1.16 6.35
N PHE A 65 -13.33 -1.65 7.07
CA PHE A 65 -13.15 -2.61 8.17
C PHE A 65 -13.08 -4.08 7.74
N SER A 66 -13.23 -4.36 6.44
CA SER A 66 -12.98 -5.67 5.86
C SER A 66 -11.81 -5.63 4.89
N ALA A 67 -10.76 -6.41 5.17
CA ALA A 67 -9.62 -6.52 4.26
C ALA A 67 -10.04 -7.11 2.90
N GLN A 68 -11.03 -8.00 2.87
CA GLN A 68 -11.57 -8.56 1.63
C GLN A 68 -12.26 -7.50 0.76
N ASN A 69 -13.01 -6.57 1.36
CA ASN A 69 -13.66 -5.49 0.61
C ASN A 69 -12.65 -4.52 0.02
N LEU A 70 -11.63 -4.13 0.81
CA LEU A 70 -10.56 -3.28 0.29
C LEU A 70 -9.75 -4.00 -0.80
N PHE A 71 -9.47 -5.29 -0.64
CA PHE A 71 -8.80 -6.10 -1.66
C PHE A 71 -9.55 -6.08 -3.00
N LYS A 72 -10.87 -6.33 -2.98
CA LYS A 72 -11.71 -6.29 -4.19
C LYS A 72 -11.67 -4.90 -4.84
N LEU A 73 -11.77 -3.85 -4.03
CA LEU A 73 -11.72 -2.47 -4.52
C LEU A 73 -10.37 -2.14 -5.18
N ILE A 74 -9.26 -2.57 -4.59
CA ILE A 74 -7.91 -2.40 -5.15
C ILE A 74 -7.79 -3.13 -6.49
N CYS A 75 -8.24 -4.39 -6.58
CA CYS A 75 -8.21 -5.16 -7.82
C CYS A 75 -8.98 -4.46 -8.95
N ASP A 76 -10.19 -4.00 -8.66
CA ASP A 76 -11.04 -3.30 -9.63
C ASP A 76 -10.41 -2.01 -10.14
N ALA A 77 -9.81 -1.22 -9.24
CA ALA A 77 -9.16 0.04 -9.58
C ALA A 77 -7.92 -0.20 -10.47
N LEU A 78 -7.12 -1.21 -10.18
CA LEU A 78 -5.93 -1.56 -10.98
C LEU A 78 -6.31 -2.09 -12.36
N ASN A 79 -7.34 -2.94 -12.47
CA ASN A 79 -7.84 -3.43 -13.75
C ASN A 79 -8.36 -2.28 -14.64
N SER A 80 -9.01 -1.29 -14.02
CA SER A 80 -9.51 -0.10 -14.72
C SER A 80 -8.37 0.78 -15.23
N ALA A 81 -7.30 0.93 -14.44
CA ALA A 81 -6.10 1.67 -14.83
C ALA A 81 -5.30 1.00 -15.96
N ASN A 82 -5.24 -0.33 -15.98
CA ASN A 82 -4.60 -1.07 -17.07
C ASN A 82 -5.39 -0.94 -18.39
N SER A 83 -6.73 -0.97 -18.30
CA SER A 83 -7.59 -0.82 -19.48
C SER A 83 -7.43 0.56 -20.12
N SER A 84 -7.37 1.64 -19.33
CA SER A 84 -7.18 3.00 -19.86
C SER A 84 -5.80 3.22 -20.49
N ALA A 85 -4.74 2.60 -19.97
CA ALA A 85 -3.40 2.65 -20.56
C ALA A 85 -3.34 1.96 -21.95
N THR A 86 -4.05 0.85 -22.13
CA THR A 86 -4.11 0.15 -23.42
C THR A 86 -4.89 0.90 -24.50
N GLU A 87 -5.92 1.67 -24.14
CA GLU A 87 -6.69 2.48 -25.09
C GLU A 87 -5.92 3.71 -25.59
N VAL A 88 -5.11 4.35 -24.74
CA VAL A 88 -4.26 5.49 -25.11
C VAL A 88 -3.20 5.05 -26.13
N ASN A 89 -2.55 3.91 -25.89
CA ASN A 89 -1.57 3.33 -26.82
C ASN A 89 -2.17 2.97 -28.21
N ARG A 90 -3.46 2.56 -28.27
CA ARG A 90 -4.15 2.32 -29.54
C ARG A 90 -4.47 3.60 -30.32
N ARG A 91 -4.80 4.70 -29.63
CA ARG A 91 -5.08 5.99 -30.27
C ARG A 91 -3.81 6.64 -30.84
N GLU A 92 -2.69 6.53 -30.14
CA GLU A 92 -1.40 7.04 -30.64
C GLU A 92 -0.90 6.25 -31.85
N LYS A 93 -1.07 4.92 -31.91
CA LYS A 93 -0.78 4.11 -33.11
C LYS A 93 -1.73 4.39 -34.29
N SER A 94 -2.91 4.96 -34.07
CA SER A 94 -3.86 5.30 -35.14
C SER A 94 -3.61 6.64 -35.84
N THR A 95 -2.66 7.45 -35.35
CA THR A 95 -2.39 8.80 -35.90
C THR A 95 -1.16 8.85 -36.84
N LEU A 96 -0.47 7.72 -37.05
CA LEU A 96 0.54 7.57 -38.10
C LEU A 96 0.17 6.37 -38.99
N ASN A 97 -0.78 6.55 -39.90
CA ASN A 97 -0.90 5.66 -41.05
C ASN A 97 -1.36 6.44 -42.28
N GLY A 98 -0.37 7.01 -42.95
CA GLY A 98 -0.51 7.64 -44.25
C GLY A 98 0.81 7.56 -45.02
N MET A 99 1.35 6.35 -45.21
CA MET A 99 2.03 5.91 -46.45
C MET A 99 2.68 4.52 -46.26
N SER A 100 2.40 3.66 -47.23
CA SER A 100 2.90 2.29 -47.47
C SER A 100 4.44 2.18 -47.41
N VAL A 101 4.97 1.00 -47.03
CA VAL A 101 5.74 0.06 -47.89
C VAL A 101 6.47 -1.03 -47.04
N THR A 102 6.30 -2.28 -47.48
CA THR A 102 7.05 -3.55 -47.30
C THR A 102 7.24 -4.21 -45.94
N GLU A 103 6.76 -5.46 -45.89
CA GLU A 103 7.05 -6.53 -44.95
C GLU A 103 8.55 -6.89 -44.90
N THR A 104 9.12 -6.92 -43.70
CA THR A 104 10.12 -7.93 -43.32
C THR A 104 9.91 -8.29 -41.85
N GLY A 105 9.70 -9.60 -41.61
CA GLY A 105 9.47 -10.12 -40.28
C GLY A 105 10.70 -10.01 -39.38
N ALA A 106 10.50 -9.44 -38.21
CA ALA A 106 11.28 -9.71 -37.02
C ALA A 106 10.28 -10.11 -35.94
N ASN A 107 10.37 -11.37 -35.51
CA ASN A 107 9.59 -11.91 -34.40
C ASN A 107 10.19 -11.31 -33.12
N GLU A 108 9.76 -10.10 -32.77
CA GLU A 108 10.05 -9.51 -31.47
C GLU A 108 9.27 -10.34 -30.44
N CYS A 109 10.01 -11.09 -29.62
CA CYS A 109 9.48 -11.74 -28.44
C CYS A 109 9.00 -10.62 -27.51
N GLU A 110 7.75 -10.21 -27.68
CA GLU A 110 7.03 -9.36 -26.75
C GLU A 110 6.95 -10.14 -25.43
N THR A 111 7.97 -9.99 -24.57
CA THR A 111 7.85 -10.32 -23.16
C THR A 111 6.79 -9.39 -22.60
N GLU A 112 5.53 -9.84 -22.62
CA GLU A 112 4.44 -9.21 -21.91
C GLU A 112 4.93 -8.88 -20.50
N MET A 113 4.95 -7.59 -20.16
CA MET A 113 5.20 -7.19 -18.79
C MET A 113 4.13 -7.86 -17.92
N PRO A 114 4.53 -8.55 -16.83
CA PRO A 114 3.55 -9.25 -16.00
C PRO A 114 2.54 -8.25 -15.47
N ALA A 115 1.25 -8.56 -15.65
CA ALA A 115 0.17 -7.73 -15.14
C ALA A 115 0.30 -7.56 -13.62
N VAL A 116 0.01 -6.35 -13.12
CA VAL A 116 -0.02 -6.06 -11.68
C VAL A 116 -0.89 -7.09 -10.97
N GLU A 117 -0.33 -7.76 -9.98
CA GLU A 117 -1.00 -8.84 -9.25
C GLU A 117 -1.32 -8.39 -7.83
N CYS A 118 -2.56 -8.60 -7.40
CA CYS A 118 -3.01 -8.34 -6.03
C CYS A 118 -3.23 -9.65 -5.27
N VAL A 119 -2.68 -9.73 -4.07
CA VAL A 119 -2.81 -10.90 -3.19
C VAL A 119 -3.26 -10.47 -1.80
N LEU A 120 -4.35 -11.07 -1.30
CA LEU A 120 -4.72 -10.98 0.11
C LEU A 120 -3.83 -11.91 0.93
N HIS A 121 -3.06 -11.33 1.85
CA HIS A 121 -2.22 -12.05 2.80
C HIS A 121 -2.94 -12.25 4.12
N GLN A 122 -2.80 -13.46 4.68
CA GLN A 122 -3.28 -13.82 6.02
C GLN A 122 -2.09 -14.34 6.85
N GLY A 123 -1.99 -13.84 8.08
CA GLY A 123 -0.95 -14.18 9.04
C GLY A 123 -0.02 -13.01 9.34
N ARG A 124 1.05 -13.30 10.08
CA ARG A 124 2.05 -12.32 10.50
C ARG A 124 2.69 -11.61 9.30
N LEU A 125 2.96 -10.31 9.45
CA LEU A 125 3.65 -9.50 8.45
C LEU A 125 5.15 -9.77 8.45
N ASP A 126 5.71 -10.10 9.61
CA ASP A 126 7.11 -10.43 9.73
C ASP A 126 7.41 -11.88 9.28
N CYS A 127 7.19 -12.16 8.00
CA CYS A 127 7.40 -13.46 7.39
C CYS A 127 8.16 -13.34 6.06
N ALA A 128 8.73 -14.45 5.60
CA ALA A 128 9.51 -14.50 4.36
C ALA A 128 8.69 -14.01 3.15
N LYS A 129 7.42 -14.41 3.04
CA LYS A 129 6.53 -14.00 1.94
C LYS A 129 6.44 -12.47 1.80
N VAL A 130 6.17 -11.77 2.91
CA VAL A 130 6.02 -10.31 2.92
C VAL A 130 7.35 -9.61 2.67
N ARG A 131 8.45 -10.09 3.29
CA ARG A 131 9.79 -9.55 3.05
C ARG A 131 10.22 -9.72 1.59
N SER A 132 10.02 -10.89 1.00
CA SER A 132 10.34 -11.15 -0.41
C SER A 132 9.49 -10.30 -1.37
N ALA A 133 8.21 -10.07 -1.06
CA ALA A 133 7.37 -9.17 -1.85
C ALA A 133 7.91 -7.73 -1.81
N LEU A 134 8.26 -7.21 -0.64
CA LEU A 134 8.87 -5.89 -0.51
C LEU A 134 10.20 -5.81 -1.27
N GLN A 135 11.05 -6.83 -1.16
CA GLN A 135 12.33 -6.91 -1.91
C GLN A 135 12.13 -6.95 -3.43
N ALA A 136 11.00 -7.47 -3.91
CA ALA A 136 10.62 -7.47 -5.32
C ALA A 136 9.97 -6.14 -5.78
N GLY A 137 9.84 -5.14 -4.91
CA GLY A 137 9.26 -3.84 -5.27
C GLY A 137 7.76 -3.71 -5.03
N ALA A 138 7.14 -4.66 -4.32
CA ALA A 138 5.71 -4.61 -4.01
C ALA A 138 5.36 -3.44 -3.07
N CYS A 139 4.13 -2.94 -3.20
CA CYS A 139 3.50 -2.12 -2.17
C CYS A 139 2.54 -2.98 -1.35
N ILE A 140 2.37 -2.64 -0.07
CA ILE A 140 1.52 -3.44 0.83
C ILE A 140 0.57 -2.53 1.60
N PHE A 141 -0.73 -2.79 1.51
CA PHE A 141 -1.72 -2.17 2.38
C PHE A 141 -1.78 -2.95 3.68
N VAL A 142 -1.52 -2.25 4.79
CA VAL A 142 -1.50 -2.84 6.12
C VAL A 142 -2.49 -2.10 7.01
N PRO A 143 -3.51 -2.78 7.54
CA PRO A 143 -4.28 -2.24 8.65
C PRO A 143 -3.45 -2.39 9.94
N TYR A 144 -3.43 -1.37 10.78
CA TYR A 144 -2.69 -1.38 12.04
C TYR A 144 -3.39 -0.50 13.07
N ASP A 145 -2.93 -0.58 14.32
CA ASP A 145 -3.46 0.17 15.45
C ASP A 145 -2.56 1.39 15.75
N PRO A 146 -2.96 2.61 15.37
CA PRO A 146 -2.12 3.79 15.48
C PRO A 146 -2.20 4.45 16.86
N ASP A 147 -1.05 4.87 17.37
CA ASP A 147 -0.99 5.78 18.51
C ASP A 147 -1.18 7.25 18.09
N TYR A 148 -1.16 8.18 19.05
CA TYR A 148 -1.30 9.63 18.84
C TYR A 148 -0.25 10.21 17.88
N ASN A 149 0.95 9.63 17.85
CA ASN A 149 2.05 9.98 16.94
C ASN A 149 2.00 9.19 15.62
N HIS A 150 0.92 8.43 15.38
CA HIS A 150 0.66 7.62 14.19
C HIS A 150 1.51 6.35 14.08
N SER A 151 2.40 6.07 15.04
CA SER A 151 3.17 4.82 15.05
C SER A 151 2.30 3.62 15.46
N PRO A 152 2.69 2.40 15.06
CA PRO A 152 2.03 1.18 15.53
C PRO A 152 2.05 1.07 17.06
N CYS A 153 0.94 0.63 17.63
CA CYS A 153 0.79 0.36 19.06
C CYS A 153 -0.11 -0.86 19.29
N LEU A 154 -0.40 -1.16 20.56
CA LEU A 154 -1.16 -2.33 21.00
C LEU A 154 -2.34 -1.91 21.89
N LYS A 155 -3.33 -1.22 21.31
CA LYS A 155 -4.56 -0.69 21.94
C LYS A 155 -5.82 -1.34 21.35
N TYR A 156 -5.72 -2.63 21.08
CA TYR A 156 -6.79 -3.55 20.63
C TYR A 156 -7.45 -3.20 19.28
N GLY A 157 -6.90 -2.24 18.53
CA GLY A 157 -7.45 -1.82 17.24
C GLY A 157 -8.56 -0.78 17.33
N HIS A 158 -8.76 -0.14 18.50
CA HIS A 158 -9.81 0.89 18.70
C HIS A 158 -9.77 2.01 17.67
N LYS A 159 -8.58 2.29 17.13
CA LYS A 159 -8.37 3.33 16.11
C LYS A 159 -7.84 2.77 14.80
N ALA A 160 -8.18 1.52 14.48
CA ALA A 160 -7.71 0.79 13.32
C ALA A 160 -7.60 1.67 12.07
N HIS A 161 -6.46 1.57 11.40
CA HIS A 161 -6.06 2.50 10.36
C HIS A 161 -5.28 1.78 9.26
N TRP A 162 -5.42 2.24 8.02
CA TRP A 162 -4.66 1.70 6.89
C TRP A 162 -3.43 2.55 6.59
N ALA A 163 -2.29 1.89 6.40
CA ALA A 163 -1.09 2.46 5.83
C ALA A 163 -0.71 1.74 4.53
N LEU A 164 -0.08 2.48 3.62
CA LEU A 164 0.57 1.94 2.43
C LEU A 164 2.07 1.83 2.70
N ILE A 165 2.56 0.60 2.79
CA ILE A 165 3.99 0.31 2.82
C ILE A 165 4.51 0.41 1.40
N ILE A 166 5.49 1.28 1.20
CA ILE A 166 6.05 1.65 -0.10
C ILE A 166 7.53 1.29 -0.21
N GLY A 167 8.09 0.65 0.81
CA GLY A 167 9.51 0.37 0.88
C GLY A 167 9.93 -0.22 2.21
N TYR A 168 11.22 -0.49 2.31
CA TYR A 168 11.85 -1.02 3.51
C TYR A 168 13.30 -0.53 3.62
N LEU A 169 13.87 -0.69 4.81
CA LEU A 169 15.30 -0.62 5.01
C LEU A 169 15.75 -1.66 6.03
N ILE A 170 17.01 -2.07 5.92
CA ILE A 170 17.67 -2.96 6.87
C ILE A 170 18.83 -2.17 7.47
N ASN A 171 18.85 -2.01 8.79
CA ASN A 171 19.91 -1.27 9.46
C ASN A 171 21.16 -2.14 9.67
N GLU A 172 22.16 -1.59 10.36
CA GLU A 172 23.42 -2.29 10.62
C GLU A 172 23.28 -3.55 11.48
N SER A 173 22.29 -3.56 12.37
CA SER A 173 21.97 -4.64 13.29
C SER A 173 21.09 -5.72 12.66
N ASN A 174 20.87 -5.68 11.34
CA ASN A 174 19.94 -6.53 10.59
C ASN A 174 18.48 -6.40 11.03
N GLU A 175 18.10 -5.28 11.66
CA GLU A 175 16.72 -4.99 11.98
C GLU A 175 15.98 -4.48 10.74
N TYR A 176 14.79 -5.02 10.51
CA TYR A 176 13.98 -4.73 9.33
C TYR A 176 12.95 -3.65 9.65
N PHE A 177 13.02 -2.55 8.91
CA PHE A 177 12.08 -1.44 9.01
C PHE A 177 11.28 -1.30 7.71
N VAL A 178 10.04 -0.84 7.83
CA VAL A 178 9.17 -0.52 6.71
C VAL A 178 9.03 0.98 6.58
N ILE A 179 8.90 1.45 5.34
CA ILE A 179 8.65 2.86 5.02
C ILE A 179 7.19 2.97 4.54
N ALA A 180 6.43 3.86 5.16
CA ALA A 180 5.00 3.95 5.00
C ALA A 180 4.51 5.36 4.62
N ARG A 181 3.44 5.39 3.85
CA ARG A 181 2.54 6.53 3.64
C ARG A 181 1.19 6.23 4.29
N HIS A 182 0.55 7.25 4.83
CA HIS A 182 -0.81 7.15 5.37
C HIS A 182 -1.51 8.51 5.32
N GLY A 183 -2.84 8.53 5.42
CA GLY A 183 -3.64 9.73 5.17
C GLY A 183 -3.61 10.81 6.26
N LYS A 184 -3.05 10.53 7.43
CA LYS A 184 -3.10 11.45 8.59
C LYS A 184 -1.96 12.50 8.59
N ALA A 185 -0.93 12.34 7.78
CA ALA A 185 0.20 13.26 7.73
C ALA A 185 0.98 13.19 6.41
N LYS A 186 1.73 14.27 6.11
CA LYS A 186 2.51 14.37 4.87
C LYS A 186 3.88 13.68 4.92
N ASN A 187 4.40 13.45 6.12
CA ASN A 187 5.74 12.88 6.31
C ASN A 187 5.73 11.37 6.03
N LEU A 188 6.87 10.84 5.60
CA LEU A 188 7.08 9.39 5.60
C LEU A 188 7.11 8.90 7.04
N ALA A 189 6.53 7.73 7.26
CA ALA A 189 6.67 6.98 8.49
C ALA A 189 7.70 5.87 8.29
N VAL A 190 8.51 5.62 9.32
CA VAL A 190 9.43 4.47 9.35
C VAL A 190 9.18 3.72 10.64
N TRP A 191 8.87 2.43 10.54
CA TRP A 191 8.48 1.59 11.68
C TRP A 191 9.23 0.26 11.64
N SER A 192 9.48 -0.32 12.81
CA SER A 192 9.94 -1.72 12.89
C SER A 192 8.90 -2.65 12.27
N MET A 193 9.35 -3.61 11.44
CA MET A 193 8.47 -4.64 10.87
C MET A 193 7.78 -5.45 11.96
N THR A 194 8.50 -5.78 13.04
CA THR A 194 7.95 -6.51 14.18
C THR A 194 6.82 -5.73 14.85
N SER A 195 7.05 -4.45 15.18
CA SER A 195 6.03 -3.60 15.82
C SER A 195 4.80 -3.41 14.95
N LEU A 196 4.97 -3.23 13.62
CA LEU A 196 3.84 -3.16 12.71
C LEU A 196 3.08 -4.49 12.65
N SER A 197 3.80 -5.62 12.61
CA SER A 197 3.20 -6.95 12.60
C SER A 197 2.41 -7.24 13.88
N ASP A 198 2.90 -6.83 15.05
CA ASP A 198 2.20 -6.97 16.33
C ASP A 198 0.94 -6.11 16.38
N SER A 199 1.06 -4.86 15.92
CA SER A 199 -0.07 -3.93 15.84
C SER A 199 -1.19 -4.45 14.92
N ASN A 200 -0.83 -5.03 13.77
CA ASN A 200 -1.78 -5.68 12.86
C ASN A 200 -2.45 -6.92 13.46
N ALA A 201 -1.73 -7.73 14.24
CA ALA A 201 -2.28 -8.89 14.93
C ALA A 201 -3.19 -8.53 16.12
N ASN A 202 -3.05 -7.31 16.64
CA ASN A 202 -3.83 -6.79 17.76
C ASN A 202 -5.10 -6.03 17.35
N LEU A 203 -5.52 -6.11 16.08
CA LEU A 203 -6.78 -5.54 15.62
C LEU A 203 -7.97 -6.42 16.03
N ILE A 204 -8.43 -6.26 17.26
CA ILE A 204 -9.37 -7.21 17.89
C ILE A 204 -10.78 -6.64 17.91
N GLU A 205 -10.94 -5.38 18.34
CA GLU A 205 -12.25 -4.81 18.62
C GLU A 205 -12.45 -3.42 18.03
N PHE A 206 -13.66 -3.17 17.56
CA PHE A 206 -14.08 -1.86 17.07
C PHE A 206 -14.46 -0.98 18.24
N GLU A 207 -13.95 0.26 18.24
CA GLU A 207 -14.43 1.33 19.12
C GLU A 207 -15.03 2.44 18.26
N GLN A 208 -16.23 2.92 18.63
CA GLN A 208 -16.87 4.03 17.95
C GLN A 208 -15.97 5.28 17.99
N PRO A 209 -15.57 5.85 16.85
CA PRO A 209 -14.73 7.03 16.83
C PRO A 209 -15.41 8.23 17.48
N LYS A 210 -14.74 8.86 18.47
CA LYS A 210 -15.27 10.04 19.20
C LYS A 210 -15.66 11.22 18.31
N GLY A 211 -15.00 11.38 17.16
CA GLY A 211 -15.31 12.44 16.19
C GLY A 211 -16.52 12.15 15.30
N TYR A 212 -17.11 10.96 15.41
CA TYR A 212 -18.22 10.48 14.59
C TYR A 212 -19.23 9.72 15.45
N PRO A 213 -19.76 10.32 16.54
CA PRO A 213 -20.59 9.59 17.51
C PRO A 213 -21.90 9.08 16.91
N ASP A 214 -22.44 9.79 15.91
CA ASP A 214 -23.74 9.49 15.29
C ASP A 214 -23.60 8.74 13.95
N CYS A 215 -22.37 8.45 13.51
CA CYS A 215 -22.14 7.72 12.27
C CYS A 215 -22.29 6.21 12.48
N ASP A 216 -23.11 5.59 11.65
CA ASP A 216 -23.19 4.12 11.56
C ASP A 216 -22.05 3.59 10.68
N PHE A 217 -21.19 2.74 11.26
CA PHE A 217 -20.01 2.18 10.61
C PHE A 217 -20.25 0.72 10.21
N LEU A 218 -19.91 0.37 8.97
CA LEU A 218 -20.10 -1.00 8.50
C LEU A 218 -18.99 -1.93 8.97
N LEU A 219 -19.35 -2.89 9.82
CA LEU A 219 -18.46 -3.96 10.28
C LEU A 219 -18.74 -5.27 9.53
N PRO A 220 -17.72 -6.06 9.20
CA PRO A 220 -17.94 -7.42 8.71
C PRO A 220 -18.47 -8.33 9.83
N PRO A 221 -19.05 -9.50 9.50
CA PRO A 221 -19.36 -10.53 10.50
C PRO A 221 -18.15 -10.84 11.39
N GLY A 222 -18.35 -10.81 12.71
CA GLY A 222 -17.27 -10.97 13.69
C GLY A 222 -16.45 -9.71 13.98
N GLY A 223 -16.83 -8.55 13.43
CA GLY A 223 -16.14 -7.27 13.65
C GLY A 223 -14.74 -7.22 13.02
N ILE A 224 -13.93 -6.23 13.41
CA ILE A 224 -12.59 -6.05 12.83
C ILE A 224 -11.62 -7.20 13.17
N GLY A 225 -11.86 -7.95 14.25
CA GLY A 225 -11.07 -9.12 14.64
C GLY A 225 -11.53 -10.44 14.00
N GLY A 226 -12.68 -10.44 13.31
CA GLY A 226 -13.27 -11.62 12.68
C GLY A 226 -12.55 -12.07 11.41
N ASP A 227 -13.00 -13.18 10.83
CA ASP A 227 -12.35 -13.83 9.68
C ASP A 227 -12.28 -12.95 8.42
N LEU A 228 -13.28 -12.08 8.24
CA LEU A 228 -13.35 -11.10 7.16
C LEU A 228 -12.86 -9.71 7.58
N GLY A 229 -12.38 -9.56 8.81
CA GLY A 229 -11.89 -8.32 9.40
C GLY A 229 -10.49 -7.93 8.93
N LEU A 230 -9.72 -7.34 9.84
CA LEU A 230 -8.41 -6.73 9.60
C LEU A 230 -7.25 -7.48 10.26
N ARG A 231 -7.53 -8.23 11.32
CA ARG A 231 -6.51 -8.92 12.11
C ARG A 231 -5.67 -9.87 11.27
N GLU A 232 -4.35 -9.71 11.33
CA GLU A 232 -3.42 -10.54 10.56
C GLU A 232 -3.78 -10.58 9.07
N ARG A 233 -4.18 -9.42 8.51
CA ARG A 233 -4.43 -9.23 7.09
C ARG A 233 -3.52 -8.16 6.54
N ALA A 234 -3.12 -8.33 5.28
CA ALA A 234 -2.52 -7.29 4.47
C ALA A 234 -2.85 -7.56 2.99
N ILE A 235 -2.74 -6.53 2.15
CA ILE A 235 -2.96 -6.69 0.71
C ILE A 235 -1.67 -6.32 0.00
N ILE A 236 -1.08 -7.29 -0.69
CA ILE A 236 0.18 -7.15 -1.40
C ILE A 236 -0.13 -6.86 -2.86
N VAL A 237 0.46 -5.80 -3.41
CA VAL A 237 0.39 -5.45 -4.82
C VAL A 237 1.77 -5.64 -5.44
N ASN A 238 1.91 -6.73 -6.18
CA ASN A 238 3.14 -7.16 -6.85
C ASN A 238 3.22 -6.61 -8.28
N MET A 239 4.39 -6.79 -8.91
CA MET A 239 4.63 -6.47 -10.33
C MET A 239 4.31 -5.01 -10.69
N LEU A 240 4.49 -4.09 -9.73
CA LEU A 240 4.41 -2.66 -9.99
C LEU A 240 5.62 -2.20 -10.82
N PRO A 241 5.46 -1.21 -11.72
CA PRO A 241 6.55 -0.68 -12.53
C PRO A 241 7.81 -0.32 -11.72
N LEU A 242 9.00 -0.62 -12.23
CA LEU A 242 10.25 -0.37 -11.49
C LEU A 242 10.77 1.07 -11.62
N GLU A 243 10.23 1.87 -12.54
CA GLU A 243 10.68 3.24 -12.82
C GLU A 243 10.61 4.19 -11.62
N ASP A 244 9.66 3.96 -10.72
CA ASP A 244 9.50 4.75 -9.49
C ASP A 244 10.24 4.16 -8.28
N LEU A 245 11.04 3.11 -8.46
CA LEU A 245 11.69 2.38 -7.36
C LEU A 245 13.12 2.87 -7.15
N PHE A 246 13.36 3.52 -6.01
CA PHE A 246 14.69 3.79 -5.51
C PHE A 246 15.27 2.55 -4.82
N PHE A 247 16.52 2.23 -5.10
CA PHE A 247 17.26 1.15 -4.46
C PHE A 247 18.64 1.62 -3.99
N TYR A 248 19.01 1.22 -2.79
CA TYR A 248 20.32 1.42 -2.20
C TYR A 248 20.77 0.12 -1.52
N ALA A 249 22.00 -0.29 -1.83
CA ALA A 249 22.70 -1.34 -1.10
C ALA A 249 24.11 -0.85 -0.77
N ARG A 250 24.52 -1.05 0.47
CA ARG A 250 25.83 -0.63 0.92
C ARG A 250 26.90 -1.58 0.38
N ASN A 251 27.85 -1.04 -0.38
CA ASN A 251 29.01 -1.80 -0.84
C ASN A 251 29.94 -2.09 0.34
N GLU A 252 30.15 -3.37 0.67
CA GLU A 252 31.07 -3.81 1.74
C GLU A 252 32.53 -3.42 1.48
N ARG A 253 32.89 -3.00 0.26
CA ARG A 253 34.27 -2.64 -0.12
C ARG A 253 34.81 -1.37 0.55
N ASN A 254 33.95 -0.52 1.12
CA ASN A 254 34.37 0.71 1.81
C ASN A 254 34.14 0.67 3.33
N ALA A 255 33.87 -0.50 3.93
CA ALA A 255 33.58 -0.63 5.36
C ALA A 255 34.83 -0.74 6.26
N LYS A 256 36.03 -0.58 5.69
CA LYS A 256 37.26 -0.33 6.43
C LYS A 256 37.71 1.07 6.07
N HIS A 257 37.56 2.04 6.96
CA HIS A 257 38.47 3.15 7.24
C HIS A 257 37.96 3.84 8.50
#